data_AF-A0A4Q3SRI5-F1
#
_entry.id   AF-A0A4Q3SRI5-F1
#
_cell.length_a   1.000
_cell.length_b   1.000
_cell.length_c   1.000
_cell.angle_alpha   90.00
_cell.angle_beta   90.00
_cell.angle_gamma   90.00
#
_symmetry.space_group_name_H-M   'P 1'
#
loop_
_entity.id
_entity.type
_entity.pdbx_description
1 polymer ?
#
loop_
_entity_poly.entity_id
_entity_poly.type
_entity_poly.pdbx_seq_one_letter_code
_entity_poly.pdbx_strand_id
1 'polypeptide(L)' 'MPASFDLGGRVVIVTGGLGQLGASFARALLAAGAKVAVLDAVDGSERRTALFGDVS' A
#
# COMPACT_ATOMS: atom_id res chain seq x y z
N MET A 1 11.61 25.87 0.45
CA MET A 1 10.89 25.44 -0.75
C MET A 1 9.57 24.85 -0.29
N PRO A 2 8.40 25.25 -0.81
CA PRO A 2 7.22 24.41 -0.62
C PRO A 2 7.58 23.03 -1.20
N ALA A 3 7.38 21.95 -0.44
CA ALA A 3 7.61 20.62 -0.96
C ALA A 3 6.78 20.48 -2.24
N SER A 4 7.40 20.10 -3.36
CA SER A 4 6.73 20.00 -4.66
C SER A 4 5.61 18.94 -4.71
N PHE A 5 5.33 18.30 -3.56
CA PHE A 5 4.34 17.25 -3.41
C PHE A 5 3.71 17.32 -2.00
N ASP A 6 2.64 18.11 -1.88
CA ASP A 6 1.80 18.17 -0.67
C ASP A 6 0.57 17.28 -0.87
N LEU A 7 0.40 16.31 0.03
CA LEU A 7 -0.74 15.40 0.07
C LEU A 7 -1.66 15.66 1.27
N GLY A 8 -1.54 16.82 1.90
CA GLY A 8 -2.43 17.30 2.96
C GLY A 8 -3.90 17.10 2.60
N GLY A 9 -4.63 16.44 3.50
CA GLY A 9 -6.07 16.18 3.35
C GLY A 9 -6.42 15.06 2.37
N ARG A 10 -5.44 14.41 1.72
CA ARG A 10 -5.68 13.25 0.85
C ARG A 10 -5.72 11.95 1.65
N VAL A 11 -6.50 10.99 1.16
CA VAL A 11 -6.55 9.62 1.66
C VAL A 11 -5.95 8.70 0.60
N VAL A 12 -4.99 7.86 0.99
CA VAL A 12 -4.26 6.96 0.09
C VAL A 12 -4.32 5.53 0.63
N ILE A 13 -4.59 4.57 -0.26
CA ILE A 13 -4.47 3.14 0.03
C ILE A 13 -3.17 2.63 -0.58
N VAL A 14 -2.35 1.96 0.21
CA VAL A 14 -1.13 1.28 -0.25
C VAL A 14 -1.35 -0.23 -0.17
N THR A 15 -1.32 -0.89 -1.32
CA THR A 15 -1.30 -2.36 -1.41
C THR A 15 0.13 -2.90 -1.34
N GLY A 16 0.34 -4.09 -0.76
CA GLY A 16 1.69 -4.67 -0.65
C GLY A 16 2.62 -3.88 0.30
N GLY A 17 2.03 -3.16 1.27
CA GLY A 17 2.74 -2.26 2.18
C GLY A 17 3.65 -2.92 3.22
N LEU A 18 3.57 -4.23 3.39
CA LEU A 18 4.49 -5.04 4.21
C LEU A 18 5.78 -5.41 3.45
N GLY A 19 5.79 -5.26 2.12
CA GLY A 19 6.99 -5.39 1.29
C GLY A 19 7.92 -4.16 1.38
N GLN A 20 9.16 -4.30 0.92
CA GLN A 20 10.17 -3.24 0.98
C GLN A 20 9.72 -1.93 0.31
N LEU A 21 9.15 -2.04 -0.90
CA LEU A 21 8.68 -0.87 -1.66
C LEU A 21 7.44 -0.26 -1.04
N GLY A 22 6.42 -1.07 -0.75
CA GLY A 22 5.17 -0.57 -0.17
C GLY A 22 5.40 0.12 1.17
N ALA A 23 6.29 -0.40 2.01
CA ALA A 23 6.67 0.23 3.27
C ALA A 23 7.40 1.58 3.05
N SER A 24 8.27 1.67 2.04
CA SER A 24 8.96 2.91 1.68
C SER A 24 7.97 3.98 1.19
N PHE A 25 7.05 3.60 0.31
CA PHE A 25 6.00 4.49 -0.18
C PHE A 25 5.07 4.96 0.92
N ALA A 26 4.61 4.07 1.81
CA ALA A 26 3.74 4.44 2.92
C ALA A 26 4.39 5.52 3.80
N ARG A 27 5.68 5.40 4.10
CA ARG A 27 6.44 6.41 4.86
C ARG A 27 6.56 7.74 4.12
N ALA A 28 6.89 7.71 2.83
CA ALA A 28 7.00 8.93 2.03
C ALA A 28 5.65 9.68 1.91
N LEU A 29 4.55 8.94 1.72
CA LEU A 29 3.20 9.49 1.63
C LEU A 29 2.73 10.10 2.96
N LEU A 30 3.05 9.47 4.08
CA LEU A 30 2.81 10.02 5.42
C LEU A 30 3.62 11.31 5.64
N ALA A 31 4.90 11.33 5.25
CA ALA A 31 5.74 12.52 5.36
C ALA A 31 5.24 13.69 4.48
N ALA A 32 4.53 13.39 3.38
CA ALA A 32 3.87 14.36 2.54
C ALA A 32 2.47 14.82 3.04
N GLY A 33 2.01 14.34 4.21
CA GLY A 33 0.76 14.80 4.84
C GLY A 33 -0.50 14.01 4.46
N ALA A 34 -0.37 12.87 3.77
CA ALA A 34 -1.50 12.01 3.46
C ALA A 34 -2.00 11.24 4.70
N LYS A 35 -3.28 10.86 4.70
CA LYS A 35 -3.83 9.80 5.54
C LYS A 35 -3.67 8.47 4.80
N VAL A 36 -2.86 7.56 5.33
CA VAL A 36 -2.49 6.33 4.63
C VAL A 36 -3.12 5.10 5.29
N ALA A 37 -3.83 4.30 4.51
CA ALA A 37 -4.25 2.95 4.89
C ALA A 37 -3.38 1.93 4.15
N VAL A 38 -2.78 0.99 4.89
CA VAL A 38 -2.00 -0.12 4.30
C VAL A 38 -2.87 -1.37 4.27
N LEU A 39 -3.08 -1.89 3.07
CA LEU A 39 -3.79 -3.14 2.83
C LEU A 39 -2.81 -4.14 2.26
N ASP A 40 -2.59 -5.26 2.93
CA ASP A 40 -1.69 -6.29 2.42
C ASP A 40 -2.35 -7.66 2.48
N ALA A 41 -2.03 -8.48 1.50
CA ALA A 41 -2.46 -9.86 1.45
C ALA A 41 -1.35 -10.70 2.07
N VAL A 42 -1.61 -11.27 3.24
CA VAL A 42 -0.76 -12.34 3.77
C VAL A 42 -1.20 -13.63 3.10
N ASP A 43 -0.67 -13.88 1.92
CA ASP A 43 -1.03 -15.04 1.11
C ASP A 43 -0.06 -16.21 1.33
N GLY A 44 -0.59 -17.35 1.75
CA GLY A 44 0.01 -18.66 1.52
C GLY A 44 -0.72 -19.26 0.33
N SER A 45 0.01 -19.74 -0.69
CA SER A 45 -0.48 -20.09 -2.03
C SER A 45 -1.86 -20.76 -2.11
N GLU A 46 -2.21 -21.57 -1.11
CA GLU A 46 -3.50 -22.22 -0.95
C GLU A 46 -4.71 -21.26 -0.89
N ARG A 47 -4.58 -20.10 -0.22
CA ARG A 47 -5.69 -19.14 -0.06
C ARG A 47 -6.10 -18.50 -1.39
N ARG A 48 -5.14 -18.28 -2.29
CA ARG A 48 -5.41 -17.71 -3.61
C ARG A 48 -6.16 -18.69 -4.50
N THR A 49 -5.70 -19.94 -4.57
CA THR A 49 -6.36 -20.99 -5.35
C THR A 49 -7.78 -21.27 -4.85
N ALA A 50 -8.00 -21.25 -3.53
CA ALA A 50 -9.34 -21.45 -2.96
C ALA A 50 -10.33 -20.31 -3.29
N LEU A 51 -9.86 -19.06 -3.35
CA LEU A 51 -10.73 -17.89 -3.57
C LEU A 51 -10.98 -17.58 -5.05
N PHE A 52 -10.02 -17.90 -5.91
CA PHE A 52 -10.05 -17.48 -7.32
C PHE A 52 -9.95 -18.65 -8.31
N GLY A 53 -9.79 -19.89 -7.82
CA GLY A 53 -9.51 -21.08 -8.63
C GLY A 53 -8.06 -21.10 -9.13
N ASP A 54 -7.71 -22.11 -9.93
CA ASP A 54 -6.47 -22.08 -10.73
C ASP A 54 -6.60 -20.99 -11.79
N VAL A 55 -6.18 -19.79 -11.43
CA VAL A 55 -6.01 -18.69 -12.37
C VAL A 55 -4.71 -18.98 -13.12
N SER A 56 -4.82 -19.76 -14.21
CA SER A 56 -3.72 -20.00 -15.17
C SER A 56 -3.28 -18.72 -15.86
#